data_AF-A0A3M0KF26-F1
#
_entry.id   AF-A0A3M0KF26-F1
#
_cell.length_a   1.000
_cell.length_b   1.000
_cell.length_c   1.000
_cell.angle_alpha   90.00
_cell.angle_beta   90.00
_cell.angle_gamma   90.00
#
_symmetry.space_group_name_H-M   'P 1'
#
loop_
_entity.id
_entity.type
_entity.pdbx_description
1 polymer ?
#
loop_
_entity_poly.entity_id
_entity_poly.type
_entity_poly.pdbx_seq_one_letter_code
_entity_poly.pdbx_strand_id
1 'polypeptide(L)'
;MLVLVSISVFRGLAALERPSPKLQAEDRDQDDRGGKKIANRTFLSLSQITALSEENLEGVEKKMEEFLNLTQLKTSFKESVLLDYYTAGFWWAKEMNFSLIQLSGFMDLLNFALENLSGKRMTLGDNLKELERAMTGIRETESEERSVFDPNSFSIEQAKAIIDYLVTSLFKHYKAYEYLFHSRREEPVISNELTRLLEDFRTI
;
A
#
# COMPACT_ATOMS: atom_id res chain seq x y z
N MET A 1 -5.57 -11.61 16.92
CA MET A 1 -4.85 -10.92 15.83
C MET A 1 -4.96 -11.74 14.53
N LEU A 2 -6.14 -11.77 13.91
CA LEU A 2 -6.43 -12.59 12.72
C LEU A 2 -7.61 -12.04 11.87
N VAL A 3 -8.01 -10.79 12.13
CA VAL A 3 -9.30 -10.22 11.65
C VAL A 3 -9.10 -9.31 10.43
N LEU A 4 -7.98 -8.59 10.34
CA LEU A 4 -7.74 -7.61 9.27
C LEU A 4 -7.44 -8.24 7.89
N VAL A 5 -7.02 -9.50 7.85
CA VAL A 5 -6.80 -10.25 6.58
C VAL A 5 -8.13 -10.59 5.88
N SER A 6 -9.27 -10.43 6.57
CA SER A 6 -10.60 -10.81 6.06
C SER A 6 -11.31 -9.73 5.24
N ILE A 7 -10.79 -8.49 5.21
CA ILE A 7 -11.47 -7.33 4.59
C ILE A 7 -11.52 -7.46 3.06
N SER A 8 -10.39 -7.83 2.42
CA SER A 8 -10.25 -7.94 0.97
C SER A 8 -11.19 -8.99 0.35
N VAL A 9 -11.25 -10.18 0.96
CA VAL A 9 -11.82 -11.38 0.32
C VAL A 9 -13.34 -11.27 0.14
N PHE A 10 -14.04 -10.52 1.00
CA PHE A 10 -15.49 -10.35 0.90
C PHE A 10 -15.92 -9.13 0.07
N ARG A 11 -15.12 -8.06 -0.01
CA ARG A 11 -15.50 -6.84 -0.78
C ARG A 11 -15.65 -7.12 -2.28
N GLY A 12 -14.85 -8.02 -2.84
CA GLY A 12 -14.92 -8.40 -4.26
C GLY A 12 -16.26 -9.03 -4.70
N LEU A 13 -17.05 -9.60 -3.77
CA LEU A 13 -18.35 -10.21 -4.08
C LEU A 13 -19.53 -9.23 -3.97
N ALA A 14 -19.36 -8.11 -3.28
CA ALA A 14 -20.46 -7.19 -2.93
C ALA A 14 -20.64 -6.01 -3.92
N ALA A 15 -19.72 -5.84 -4.88
CA ALA A 15 -19.66 -4.65 -5.74
C ALA A 15 -20.66 -4.63 -6.92
N LEU A 16 -21.41 -5.72 -7.15
CA LEU A 16 -22.28 -5.88 -8.33
C LEU A 16 -23.65 -5.18 -8.23
N GLU A 17 -24.09 -4.73 -7.04
CA GLU A 17 -25.46 -4.24 -6.83
C GLU A 17 -25.55 -2.85 -6.16
N ARG A 18 -25.27 -1.77 -6.91
CA ARG A 18 -25.92 -0.44 -6.79
C ARG A 18 -25.53 0.55 -7.92
N PRO A 19 -26.43 1.45 -8.35
CA PRO A 19 -26.17 2.43 -9.42
C PRO A 19 -25.42 3.69 -8.95
N SER A 20 -24.78 4.38 -9.91
CA SER A 20 -23.87 5.52 -9.68
C SER A 20 -24.55 6.87 -9.37
N PRO A 21 -24.01 7.67 -8.44
CA PRO A 21 -24.27 9.12 -8.34
C PRO A 21 -23.64 9.93 -9.49
N LYS A 22 -23.96 11.23 -9.57
CA LYS A 22 -23.54 12.16 -10.65
C LYS A 22 -22.41 13.11 -10.21
N LEU A 23 -21.59 13.56 -11.16
CA LEU A 23 -20.56 14.59 -10.93
C LEU A 23 -21.15 16.01 -10.81
N GLN A 24 -20.43 16.86 -10.06
CA GLN A 24 -20.31 18.31 -10.28
C GLN A 24 -18.82 18.69 -10.15
N ALA A 25 -18.44 19.91 -10.53
CA ALA A 25 -17.04 20.25 -10.85
C ALA A 25 -16.63 21.66 -10.38
N GLU A 26 -15.31 21.91 -10.46
CA GLU A 26 -14.62 23.21 -10.31
C GLU A 26 -14.64 23.79 -8.87
N ASP A 27 -13.67 24.62 -8.43
CA ASP A 27 -12.79 25.52 -9.20
C ASP A 27 -11.27 25.42 -8.82
N ARG A 28 -10.41 26.24 -9.44
CA ARG A 28 -8.95 26.29 -9.28
C ARG A 28 -8.45 27.58 -8.62
N ASP A 29 -7.21 27.59 -8.14
CA ASP A 29 -6.25 28.67 -8.49
C ASP A 29 -4.78 28.30 -8.20
N GLN A 30 -3.84 29.06 -8.79
CA GLN A 30 -2.37 28.98 -8.61
C GLN A 30 -1.83 30.34 -8.05
N ASP A 31 -0.54 30.69 -7.89
CA ASP A 31 0.84 30.21 -8.19
C ASP A 31 1.77 31.06 -7.28
N ASP A 32 3.02 30.80 -6.84
CA ASP A 32 3.94 29.64 -6.75
C ASP A 32 5.20 30.14 -5.95
N ARG A 33 6.18 29.24 -5.68
CA ARG A 33 7.61 29.52 -5.40
C ARG A 33 8.00 30.05 -4.01
N GLY A 34 9.00 29.40 -3.38
CA GLY A 34 9.71 30.04 -2.26
C GLY A 34 10.76 29.26 -1.45
N GLY A 35 10.86 27.92 -1.49
CA GLY A 35 11.72 27.20 -0.53
C GLY A 35 12.30 25.86 -0.97
N LYS A 36 13.52 25.86 -1.52
CA LYS A 36 14.26 24.63 -1.86
C LYS A 36 14.89 23.98 -0.62
N LYS A 37 14.04 23.50 0.31
CA LYS A 37 14.46 22.54 1.34
C LYS A 37 14.72 21.20 0.64
N ILE A 38 15.80 20.50 0.99
CA ILE A 38 16.05 19.15 0.46
C ILE A 38 15.01 18.22 1.08
N ALA A 39 13.96 17.90 0.32
CA ALA A 39 12.92 16.99 0.76
C ALA A 39 13.47 15.57 0.82
N ASN A 40 13.61 15.01 2.03
CA ASN A 40 13.45 13.57 2.18
C ASN A 40 12.05 13.25 1.65
N ARG A 41 11.97 12.51 0.55
CA ARG A 41 10.71 12.12 -0.06
C ARG A 41 10.13 10.94 0.71
N THR A 42 9.49 11.25 1.84
CA THR A 42 8.67 10.26 2.56
C THR A 42 7.50 9.85 1.68
N PHE A 43 7.07 8.60 1.83
CA PHE A 43 5.97 7.98 1.11
C PHE A 43 4.63 8.66 1.44
N LEU A 44 4.39 8.89 2.74
CA LEU A 44 3.34 9.77 3.24
C LEU A 44 3.99 10.95 3.96
N SER A 45 3.45 12.16 3.75
CA SER A 45 3.88 13.35 4.49
C SER A 45 3.34 13.34 5.92
N LEU A 46 4.00 14.08 6.82
CA LEU A 46 3.56 14.16 8.23
C LEU A 46 2.12 14.68 8.37
N SER A 47 1.66 15.58 7.49
CA SER A 47 0.27 16.05 7.46
C SER A 47 -0.71 14.97 7.02
N GLN A 48 -0.33 14.08 6.08
CA GLN A 48 -1.13 12.92 5.72
C GLN A 48 -1.20 11.90 6.88
N ILE A 49 -0.08 11.66 7.57
CA ILE A 49 -0.04 10.79 8.75
C ILE A 49 -0.92 11.33 9.90
N THR A 50 -0.89 12.63 10.18
CA THR A 50 -1.82 13.27 11.13
C THR A 50 -3.27 13.09 10.68
N ALA A 51 -3.57 13.39 9.42
CA ALA A 51 -4.92 13.29 8.86
C ALA A 51 -5.48 11.86 8.83
N LEU A 52 -4.64 10.82 8.81
CA LEU A 52 -5.04 9.41 9.01
C LEU A 52 -5.17 9.04 10.49
N SER A 53 -4.36 9.66 11.36
CA SER A 53 -4.35 9.37 12.79
C SER A 53 -5.65 9.79 13.48
N GLU A 54 -6.24 10.90 13.03
CA GLU A 54 -7.51 11.45 13.52
C GLU A 54 -8.75 10.64 13.10
N GLU A 55 -8.62 9.72 12.13
CA GLU A 55 -9.76 9.02 11.52
C GLU A 55 -10.14 7.68 12.16
N ASN A 56 -11.38 7.27 11.87
CA ASN A 56 -11.89 5.92 12.08
C ASN A 56 -11.48 4.97 10.93
N LEU A 57 -11.90 3.70 10.94
CA LEU A 57 -11.51 2.71 9.93
C LEU A 57 -11.87 3.14 8.49
N GLU A 58 -13.12 3.57 8.27
CA GLU A 58 -13.63 4.00 6.96
C GLU A 58 -12.96 5.31 6.48
N GLY A 59 -12.69 6.25 7.41
CA GLY A 59 -11.96 7.48 7.13
C GLY A 59 -10.48 7.24 6.77
N VAL A 60 -9.82 6.27 7.43
CA VAL A 60 -8.46 5.82 7.06
C VAL A 60 -8.47 5.20 5.66
N GLU A 61 -9.38 4.28 5.37
CA GLU A 61 -9.50 3.66 4.04
C GLU A 61 -9.67 4.71 2.94
N LYS A 62 -10.64 5.64 3.09
CA LYS A 62 -10.91 6.67 2.09
C LYS A 62 -9.75 7.65 1.88
N LYS A 63 -9.10 8.11 2.97
CA LYS A 63 -7.92 8.98 2.83
C LYS A 63 -6.71 8.23 2.26
N MET A 64 -6.59 6.93 2.52
CA MET A 64 -5.54 6.10 1.93
C MET A 64 -5.76 5.89 0.42
N GLU A 65 -7.01 5.66 -0.04
CA GLU A 65 -7.39 5.67 -1.46
C GLU A 65 -6.97 6.99 -2.15
N GLU A 66 -7.35 8.13 -1.54
CA GLU A 66 -7.03 9.47 -2.04
C GLU A 66 -5.51 9.76 -2.08
N PHE A 67 -4.79 9.44 -1.00
CA PHE A 67 -3.35 9.72 -0.88
C PHE A 67 -2.47 8.84 -1.76
N LEU A 68 -2.93 7.63 -2.08
CA LEU A 68 -2.27 6.72 -3.01
C LEU A 68 -2.70 6.94 -4.48
N ASN A 69 -3.68 7.82 -4.72
CA ASN A 69 -4.29 8.06 -6.03
C ASN A 69 -4.77 6.74 -6.68
N LEU A 70 -5.46 5.91 -5.89
CA LEU A 70 -6.13 4.71 -6.39
C LEU A 70 -7.47 5.16 -7.00
N THR A 71 -7.73 4.78 -8.26
CA THR A 71 -8.86 5.30 -9.05
C THR A 71 -9.71 4.18 -9.67
N GLN A 72 -9.29 2.93 -9.48
CA GLN A 72 -9.82 1.73 -10.11
C GLN A 72 -10.05 0.61 -9.08
N LEU A 73 -10.24 0.93 -7.79
CA LEU A 73 -10.49 -0.05 -6.71
C LEU A 73 -11.62 -1.07 -7.01
N LYS A 74 -12.57 -0.72 -7.88
CA LYS A 74 -13.70 -1.57 -8.31
C LYS A 74 -13.36 -2.53 -9.47
N THR A 75 -12.24 -2.32 -10.16
CA THR A 75 -11.89 -3.03 -11.41
C THR A 75 -10.48 -3.60 -11.42
N SER A 76 -9.50 -2.96 -10.78
CA SER A 76 -8.15 -3.51 -10.64
C SER A 76 -7.93 -4.07 -9.23
N PHE A 77 -7.90 -5.41 -9.15
CA PHE A 77 -7.58 -6.17 -7.92
C PHE A 77 -6.25 -5.74 -7.29
N LYS A 78 -5.30 -5.27 -8.11
CA LYS A 78 -4.03 -4.71 -7.66
C LYS A 78 -4.22 -3.48 -6.77
N GLU A 79 -5.10 -2.55 -7.15
CA GLU A 79 -5.37 -1.36 -6.34
C GLU A 79 -6.09 -1.72 -5.03
N SER A 80 -7.01 -2.68 -5.06
CA SER A 80 -7.67 -3.18 -3.84
C SER A 80 -6.64 -3.73 -2.84
N VAL A 81 -5.73 -4.59 -3.31
CA VAL A 81 -4.66 -5.18 -2.47
C VAL A 81 -3.67 -4.12 -1.98
N LEU A 82 -3.37 -3.09 -2.78
CA LEU A 82 -2.55 -1.95 -2.34
C LEU A 82 -3.22 -1.17 -1.19
N LEU A 83 -4.51 -0.87 -1.32
CA LEU A 83 -5.26 -0.18 -0.27
C LEU A 83 -5.30 -1.00 1.03
N ASP A 84 -5.60 -2.30 0.93
CA ASP A 84 -5.65 -3.19 2.09
C ASP A 84 -4.27 -3.33 2.77
N TYR A 85 -3.20 -3.44 1.98
CA TYR A 85 -1.81 -3.51 2.49
C TYR A 85 -1.44 -2.28 3.32
N TYR A 86 -1.63 -1.07 2.78
CA TYR A 86 -1.26 0.16 3.48
C TYR A 86 -2.21 0.50 4.63
N THR A 87 -3.51 0.20 4.50
CA THR A 87 -4.50 0.37 5.58
C THR A 87 -4.19 -0.55 6.76
N ALA A 88 -3.94 -1.84 6.51
CA ALA A 88 -3.62 -2.81 7.55
C ALA A 88 -2.25 -2.52 8.22
N GLY A 89 -1.29 -1.99 7.46
CA GLY A 89 -0.03 -1.48 7.98
C GLY A 89 -0.22 -0.31 8.94
N PHE A 90 -0.91 0.73 8.48
CA PHE A 90 -1.17 1.93 9.29
C PHE A 90 -1.92 1.59 10.60
N TRP A 91 -2.95 0.73 10.53
CA TRP A 91 -3.69 0.31 11.72
C TRP A 91 -2.86 -0.50 12.70
N TRP A 92 -2.02 -1.44 12.24
CA TRP A 92 -1.12 -2.17 13.13
C TRP A 92 -0.15 -1.22 13.85
N ALA A 93 0.42 -0.25 13.15
CA ALA A 93 1.34 0.72 13.76
C ALA A 93 0.64 1.69 14.75
N LYS A 94 -0.64 2.00 14.50
CA LYS A 94 -1.53 2.74 15.42
C LYS A 94 -1.86 1.92 16.67
N GLU A 95 -2.12 0.61 16.53
CA GLU A 95 -2.27 -0.33 17.66
C GLU A 95 -0.96 -0.48 18.47
N MET A 96 0.20 -0.44 17.81
CA MET A 96 1.53 -0.42 18.44
C MET A 96 1.88 0.93 19.11
N ASN A 97 0.96 1.90 19.13
CA ASN A 97 1.11 3.22 19.76
C ASN A 97 2.33 4.01 19.25
N PHE A 98 2.66 3.88 17.96
CA PHE A 98 3.72 4.66 17.34
C PHE A 98 3.37 6.15 17.29
N SER A 99 4.35 7.01 17.58
CA SER A 99 4.23 8.46 17.40
C SER A 99 4.07 8.83 15.91
N LEU A 100 3.58 10.03 15.58
CA LEU A 100 3.41 10.48 14.19
C LEU A 100 4.68 10.36 13.33
N ILE A 101 5.86 10.55 13.94
CA ILE A 101 7.16 10.38 13.25
C ILE A 101 7.45 8.90 12.98
N GLN A 102 7.19 8.03 13.96
CA GLN A 102 7.33 6.58 13.82
C GLN A 102 6.30 5.98 12.85
N LEU A 103 5.07 6.50 12.83
CA LEU A 103 4.07 6.14 11.82
C LEU A 103 4.57 6.50 10.42
N SER A 104 5.10 7.71 10.21
CA SER A 104 5.73 8.09 8.93
C SER A 104 6.85 7.12 8.54
N GLY A 105 7.84 6.92 9.42
CA GLY A 105 9.00 6.06 9.15
C GLY A 105 8.67 4.58 8.95
N PHE A 106 7.59 4.08 9.57
CA PHE A 106 7.09 2.73 9.33
C PHE A 106 6.34 2.62 7.99
N MET A 107 5.54 3.62 7.62
CA MET A 107 4.92 3.65 6.29
C MET A 107 5.98 3.79 5.18
N ASP A 108 7.10 4.48 5.43
CA ASP A 108 8.28 4.51 4.56
C ASP A 108 8.91 3.11 4.42
N LEU A 109 9.04 2.32 5.49
CA LEU A 109 9.51 0.93 5.43
C LEU A 109 8.57 0.00 4.65
N LEU A 110 7.25 0.13 4.83
CA LEU A 110 6.27 -0.65 4.07
C LEU A 110 6.40 -0.37 2.58
N ASN A 111 6.41 0.91 2.18
CA ASN A 111 6.58 1.27 0.78
C ASN A 111 7.96 0.87 0.23
N PHE A 112 9.04 0.97 1.02
CA PHE A 112 10.37 0.49 0.63
C PHE A 112 10.38 -1.03 0.34
N ALA A 113 9.84 -1.83 1.26
CA ALA A 113 9.78 -3.28 1.11
C ALA A 113 8.88 -3.70 -0.06
N LEU A 114 7.79 -2.95 -0.30
CA LEU A 114 6.92 -3.17 -1.45
C LEU A 114 7.60 -2.78 -2.77
N GLU A 115 8.22 -1.60 -2.86
CA GLU A 115 8.89 -1.09 -4.08
C GLU A 115 10.11 -1.92 -4.50
N ASN A 116 10.82 -2.50 -3.54
CA ASN A 116 11.84 -3.51 -3.81
C ASN A 116 11.26 -4.72 -4.58
N LEU A 117 10.02 -5.12 -4.30
CA LEU A 117 9.30 -6.19 -4.99
C LEU A 117 8.66 -5.68 -6.30
N SER A 118 7.75 -4.69 -6.22
CA SER A 118 6.93 -4.21 -7.35
C SER A 118 7.77 -3.58 -8.46
N GLY A 119 8.54 -2.55 -8.13
CA GLY A 119 9.33 -1.76 -9.07
C GLY A 119 10.68 -2.41 -9.39
N LYS A 120 11.49 -2.70 -8.35
CA LYS A 120 12.88 -3.20 -8.54
C LYS A 120 12.97 -4.70 -8.87
N ARG A 121 11.87 -5.46 -8.71
CA ARG A 121 11.80 -6.91 -8.98
C ARG A 121 12.82 -7.76 -8.19
N MET A 122 13.19 -7.33 -6.99
CA MET A 122 14.12 -8.07 -6.13
C MET A 122 13.53 -9.42 -5.70
N THR A 123 14.40 -10.41 -5.49
CA THR A 123 13.97 -11.65 -4.84
C THR A 123 13.66 -11.38 -3.36
N LEU A 124 12.85 -12.24 -2.74
CA LEU A 124 12.62 -12.20 -1.29
C LEU A 124 13.93 -12.14 -0.48
N GLY A 125 14.94 -12.92 -0.90
CA GLY A 125 16.23 -12.97 -0.21
C GLY A 125 17.04 -11.68 -0.34
N ASP A 126 16.87 -10.92 -1.41
CA ASP A 126 17.58 -9.65 -1.61
C ASP A 126 16.85 -8.49 -0.95
N ASN A 127 15.51 -8.49 -1.01
CA ASN A 127 14.67 -7.52 -0.31
C ASN A 127 14.84 -7.61 1.22
N LEU A 128 15.02 -8.83 1.76
CA LEU A 128 15.39 -9.04 3.17
C LEU A 128 16.75 -8.44 3.54
N LYS A 129 17.78 -8.57 2.69
CA LYS A 129 19.10 -7.95 2.92
C LYS A 129 19.00 -6.42 2.88
N GLU A 130 18.23 -5.88 1.94
CA GLU A 130 18.02 -4.43 1.84
C GLU A 130 17.27 -3.88 3.04
N LEU A 131 16.28 -4.61 3.57
CA LEU A 131 15.64 -4.28 4.84
C LEU A 131 16.62 -4.37 6.03
N GLU A 132 17.48 -5.40 6.08
CA GLU A 132 18.50 -5.53 7.12
C GLU A 132 19.49 -4.35 7.09
N ARG A 133 20.01 -3.97 5.91
CA ARG A 133 20.89 -2.80 5.73
C ARG A 133 20.21 -1.49 6.12
N ALA A 134 18.93 -1.31 5.76
CA ALA A 134 18.14 -0.14 6.15
C ALA A 134 17.87 -0.08 7.67
N MET A 135 17.50 -1.20 8.30
CA MET A 135 17.20 -1.28 9.74
C MET A 135 18.46 -1.20 10.62
N THR A 136 19.63 -1.61 10.11
CA THR A 136 20.91 -1.51 10.82
C THR A 136 21.65 -0.19 10.58
N GLY A 137 21.21 0.63 9.62
CA GLY A 137 21.85 1.90 9.28
C GLY A 137 23.23 1.75 8.66
N ILE A 138 23.56 0.60 8.08
CA ILE A 138 24.88 0.32 7.49
C ILE A 138 25.06 1.15 6.22
N ARG A 139 25.81 2.25 6.36
CA ARG A 139 26.19 3.14 5.26
C ARG A 139 27.35 2.54 4.46
N GLU A 140 27.05 1.55 3.63
CA GLU A 140 27.95 1.21 2.52
C GLU A 140 28.01 2.39 1.53
N THR A 141 29.22 2.87 1.26
CA THR A 141 29.47 4.00 0.37
C THR A 141 29.40 3.56 -1.09
N GLU A 142 28.47 4.14 -1.86
CA GLU A 142 28.68 4.63 -3.25
C GLU A 142 27.39 5.08 -3.96
N SER A 143 26.18 4.86 -3.41
CA SER A 143 24.93 5.46 -3.89
C SER A 143 24.46 6.62 -2.98
N GLU A 144 24.17 7.78 -3.57
CA GLU A 144 23.67 8.96 -2.83
C GLU A 144 22.14 8.93 -2.56
N GLU A 145 21.49 7.76 -2.69
CA GLU A 145 20.09 7.57 -2.30
C GLU A 145 19.97 7.47 -0.77
N ARG A 146 20.02 8.66 -0.16
CA ARG A 146 19.89 8.95 1.27
C ARG A 146 18.77 8.12 1.93
N SER A 147 19.08 7.45 3.04
CA SER A 147 18.11 6.67 3.79
C SER A 147 16.91 7.53 4.21
N VAL A 148 15.72 7.09 3.80
CA VAL A 148 14.44 7.74 4.17
C VAL A 148 14.14 7.49 5.66
N PHE A 149 14.57 6.33 6.15
CA PHE A 149 14.42 5.83 7.51
C PHE A 149 15.56 6.28 8.44
N ASP A 150 15.24 6.59 9.70
CA ASP A 150 16.20 6.72 10.80
C ASP A 150 16.05 5.52 11.76
N PRO A 151 17.00 4.56 11.79
CA PRO A 151 16.91 3.39 12.65
C PRO A 151 16.95 3.69 14.16
N ASN A 152 17.36 4.89 14.56
CA ASN A 152 17.35 5.31 15.97
C ASN A 152 15.96 5.74 16.46
N SER A 153 14.97 5.85 15.57
CA SER A 153 13.61 6.30 15.91
C SER A 153 12.72 5.23 16.56
N PHE A 154 13.20 3.99 16.72
CA PHE A 154 12.46 2.86 17.30
C PHE A 154 13.27 2.16 18.40
N SER A 155 12.58 1.61 19.41
CA SER A 155 13.22 0.70 20.38
C SER A 155 13.58 -0.64 19.72
N ILE A 156 14.45 -1.42 20.37
CA ILE A 156 14.83 -2.77 19.91
C ILE A 156 13.58 -3.69 19.80
N GLU A 157 12.62 -3.51 20.69
CA GLU A 157 11.35 -4.25 20.74
C GLU A 157 10.42 -3.82 19.61
N GLN A 158 10.33 -2.51 19.33
CA GLN A 158 9.58 -1.98 18.21
C GLN A 158 10.18 -2.42 16.87
N ALA A 159 11.51 -2.38 16.72
CA ALA A 159 12.22 -2.86 15.54
C ALA A 159 11.98 -4.36 15.28
N LYS A 160 12.01 -5.20 16.34
CA LYS A 160 11.65 -6.62 16.26
C LYS A 160 10.19 -6.81 15.82
N ALA A 161 9.26 -6.03 16.37
CA ALA A 161 7.85 -6.10 16.01
C ALA A 161 7.58 -5.68 14.55
N ILE A 162 8.31 -4.66 14.05
CA ILE A 162 8.26 -4.24 12.64
C ILE A 162 8.76 -5.35 11.71
N ILE A 163 9.88 -6.01 12.07
CA ILE A 163 10.41 -7.14 11.31
C ILE A 163 9.41 -8.31 11.30
N ASP A 164 8.84 -8.68 12.46
CA ASP A 164 7.82 -9.74 12.55
C ASP A 164 6.56 -9.40 11.73
N TYR A 165 6.11 -8.15 11.75
CA TYR A 165 5.00 -7.69 10.90
C TYR A 165 5.32 -7.83 9.41
N LEU A 166 6.49 -7.35 8.95
CA LEU A 166 6.91 -7.44 7.54
C LEU A 166 7.10 -8.89 7.09
N VAL A 167 7.64 -9.74 7.97
CA VAL A 167 7.79 -11.19 7.77
C VAL A 167 6.43 -11.87 7.63
N THR A 168 5.50 -11.62 8.56
CA THR A 168 4.19 -12.29 8.60
C THR A 168 3.17 -11.75 7.58
N SER A 169 3.35 -10.53 7.07
CA SER A 169 2.54 -9.91 6.02
C SER A 169 3.16 -10.07 4.61
N LEU A 170 3.94 -9.10 4.15
CA LEU A 170 4.46 -9.03 2.78
C LEU A 170 5.33 -10.25 2.42
N PHE A 171 6.31 -10.58 3.26
CA PHE A 171 7.31 -11.59 2.90
C PHE A 171 6.77 -13.02 2.92
N LYS A 172 5.89 -13.36 3.86
CA LYS A 172 5.13 -14.63 3.85
C LYS A 172 4.32 -14.84 2.56
N HIS A 173 3.86 -13.75 1.95
CA HIS A 173 3.02 -13.76 0.76
C HIS A 173 3.76 -13.27 -0.51
N TYR A 174 5.09 -13.22 -0.51
CA TYR A 174 5.91 -12.60 -1.57
C TYR A 174 5.55 -13.05 -2.98
N LYS A 175 5.35 -14.36 -3.20
CA LYS A 175 5.01 -14.90 -4.53
C LYS A 175 3.62 -14.53 -5.02
N ALA A 176 2.67 -14.22 -4.13
CA ALA A 176 1.37 -13.69 -4.52
C ALA A 176 1.47 -12.22 -4.96
N TYR A 177 2.25 -11.41 -4.25
CA TYR A 177 2.55 -10.03 -4.67
C TYR A 177 3.39 -9.99 -5.97
N GLU A 178 4.39 -10.85 -6.12
CA GLU A 178 5.19 -10.97 -7.35
C GLU A 178 4.30 -11.33 -8.55
N TYR A 179 3.38 -12.27 -8.38
CA TYR A 179 2.35 -12.56 -9.37
C TYR A 179 1.48 -11.34 -9.66
N LEU A 180 1.01 -10.62 -8.63
CA LEU A 180 0.13 -9.46 -8.76
C LEU A 180 0.77 -8.27 -9.52
N PHE A 181 2.05 -7.99 -9.28
CA PHE A 181 2.74 -6.86 -9.92
C PHE A 181 3.35 -7.20 -11.29
N HIS A 182 3.72 -8.46 -11.55
CA HIS A 182 4.51 -8.82 -12.73
C HIS A 182 3.81 -9.75 -13.72
N SER A 183 2.64 -10.33 -13.39
CA SER A 183 1.89 -11.15 -14.33
C SER A 183 1.25 -10.30 -15.43
N ARG A 184 1.34 -10.81 -16.66
CA ARG A 184 0.87 -10.11 -17.88
C ARG A 184 -0.65 -10.16 -18.08
N ARG A 185 -1.43 -10.37 -17.01
CA ARG A 185 -2.83 -10.81 -17.03
C ARG A 185 -3.72 -10.01 -16.07
N GLU A 186 -4.20 -8.88 -16.56
CA GLU A 186 -5.63 -8.60 -16.47
C GLU A 186 -6.29 -9.21 -17.73
N GLU A 187 -6.45 -10.53 -17.75
CA GLU A 187 -7.31 -11.20 -18.74
C GLU A 187 -8.77 -11.02 -18.28
N PRO A 188 -9.66 -10.38 -19.05
CA PRO A 188 -11.05 -10.14 -18.65
C PRO A 188 -11.92 -11.40 -18.80
N VAL A 189 -11.61 -12.40 -17.98
CA VAL A 189 -12.50 -13.50 -17.60
C VAL A 189 -13.23 -13.03 -16.33
N ILE A 190 -14.55 -12.92 -16.24
CA ILE A 190 -15.61 -13.64 -16.97
C ILE A 190 -16.65 -12.64 -17.52
N SER A 191 -16.75 -12.53 -18.85
CA SER A 191 -17.93 -11.95 -19.54
C SER A 191 -18.23 -12.71 -20.84
N ASN A 192 -17.27 -12.74 -21.76
CA ASN A 192 -17.50 -13.25 -23.12
C ASN A 192 -17.91 -14.73 -23.20
N GLU A 193 -17.43 -15.57 -22.27
CA GLU A 193 -17.86 -16.98 -22.19
C GLU A 193 -19.29 -17.12 -21.64
N LEU A 194 -19.66 -16.31 -20.65
CA LEU A 194 -20.98 -16.37 -20.03
C LEU A 194 -22.05 -15.78 -20.98
N THR A 195 -21.72 -14.74 -21.75
CA THR A 195 -22.56 -14.26 -22.86
C THR A 195 -22.75 -15.35 -23.92
N ARG A 196 -21.68 -16.03 -24.37
CA ARG A 196 -21.80 -17.11 -25.37
C ARG A 196 -22.64 -18.28 -24.87
N LEU A 197 -22.42 -18.74 -23.63
CA LEU A 197 -23.23 -19.81 -23.05
C LEU A 197 -24.71 -19.42 -22.94
N LEU A 198 -25.03 -18.13 -22.70
CA LEU A 198 -26.40 -17.61 -22.71
C LEU A 198 -26.99 -17.47 -24.12
N GLU A 199 -26.17 -17.30 -25.17
CA GLU A 199 -26.61 -17.34 -26.57
C GLU A 199 -26.88 -18.78 -27.03
N ASP A 200 -25.98 -19.72 -26.69
CA ASP A 200 -26.15 -21.15 -26.97
C ASP A 200 -27.41 -21.71 -26.29
N PHE A 201 -27.64 -21.40 -24.99
CA PHE A 201 -28.85 -21.81 -24.27
C PHE A 201 -30.14 -21.12 -24.72
N ARG A 202 -30.05 -20.03 -25.51
CA ARG A 202 -31.21 -19.30 -26.06
C ARG A 202 -31.62 -19.79 -27.45
N THR A 203 -30.89 -20.75 -28.00
CA THR A 203 -31.07 -21.27 -29.36
C THR A 203 -31.56 -22.74 -29.35
N ILE A 204 -32.11 -23.20 -28.21
CA ILE A 204 -32.68 -24.53 -27.95
C ILE A 204 -34.09 -24.37 -27.39
#